data_AF-F4W7X6-F1
#
_entry.id   AF-F4W7X6-F1
#
_cell.length_a   1.000
_cell.length_b   1.000
_cell.length_c   1.000
_cell.angle_alpha   90.00
_cell.angle_beta   90.00
_cell.angle_gamma   90.00
#
_symmetry.space_group_name_H-M   'P 1'
#
loop_
_entity.id
_entity.type
_entity.pdbx_description
1 polymer ?
#
loop_
_entity_poly.entity_id
_entity_poly.type
_entity_poly.pdbx_seq_one_letter_code
_entity_poly.pdbx_strand_id
1 'polypeptide(L)'
;MRDTKASLPLTRFPATGNVLLTAAESLNENDLSQDPLRFSIIDRKRHQDELSPLRNPSNRYGLTNEDLNRRWSNPNRMYHPVIYHTKGLMEYCARVLQRPPHVFVDYHGHSRRKNVFLFGCSRSGSWSAADRAKPDQPVQYLMLPHLMQRTSPAFALPLCSFKVERNKESTARVAIWRQLGVPRSYTMESSFCGCDQGVLAGLHLDTEDLKAIGRDFCQALSMMKDDGDDWAIGKIPVEKHIPVESGCMDDDISSSSESNDSDFET
;
A
#
# COMPACT_ATOMS: atom_id res chain seq x y z
N MET A 1 -9.45 15.24 48.09
CA MET A 1 -9.02 15.72 46.76
C MET A 1 -8.81 14.49 45.90
N ARG A 2 -9.67 14.30 44.89
CA ARG A 2 -9.59 13.19 43.92
C ARG A 2 -8.95 13.78 42.67
N ASP A 3 -7.73 13.34 42.36
CA ASP A 3 -7.07 13.71 41.11
C ASP A 3 -7.68 12.93 39.94
N THR A 4 -8.44 13.64 39.12
CA THR A 4 -8.89 13.21 37.81
C THR A 4 -7.69 13.09 36.88
N LYS A 5 -7.29 11.86 36.55
CA LYS A 5 -6.43 11.59 35.39
C LYS A 5 -7.14 12.08 34.14
N ALA A 6 -6.58 13.11 33.51
CA ALA A 6 -7.00 13.57 32.20
C ALA A 6 -6.83 12.44 31.18
N SER A 7 -7.94 11.92 30.67
CA SER A 7 -7.95 11.06 29.48
C SER A 7 -7.58 11.92 28.27
N LEU A 8 -6.48 11.58 27.61
CA LEU A 8 -6.16 12.13 26.29
C LEU A 8 -7.29 11.75 25.31
N PRO A 9 -7.76 12.69 24.47
CA PRO A 9 -8.85 12.42 23.54
C PRO A 9 -8.42 11.37 22.51
N LEU A 10 -9.30 10.39 22.27
CA LEU A 10 -9.19 9.38 21.22
C LEU A 10 -9.16 10.10 19.85
N THR A 11 -7.97 10.38 19.33
CA THR A 11 -7.82 10.90 17.96
C THR A 11 -8.17 9.79 16.98
N ARG A 12 -9.21 10.01 16.16
CA ARG A 12 -9.62 9.16 15.03
C ARG A 12 -8.41 8.78 14.17
N PHE A 13 -7.93 7.54 14.31
CA PHE A 13 -6.98 6.96 13.37
C PHE A 13 -7.72 6.65 12.06
N PRO A 14 -7.31 7.19 10.90
CA PRO A 14 -7.85 6.77 9.61
C PRO A 14 -7.43 5.33 9.32
N ALA A 15 -8.22 4.65 8.47
CA ALA A 15 -8.21 3.20 8.34
C ALA A 15 -6.82 2.55 8.14
N THR A 16 -5.90 3.26 7.48
CA THR A 16 -4.54 2.80 7.18
C THR A 16 -3.61 2.72 8.39
N GLY A 17 -3.75 3.62 9.38
CA GLY A 17 -2.82 3.69 10.51
C GLY A 17 -2.98 2.54 11.50
N ASN A 18 -4.20 1.99 11.63
CA ASN A 18 -4.50 0.90 12.56
C ASN A 18 -4.06 -0.47 12.02
N VAL A 19 -4.21 -0.71 10.71
CA VAL A 19 -3.68 -1.92 10.04
C VAL A 19 -2.16 -1.98 10.23
N LEU A 20 -1.49 -0.83 10.09
CA LEU A 20 -0.05 -0.71 10.19
C LEU A 20 0.50 -0.85 11.61
N LEU A 21 -0.14 -0.17 12.58
CA LEU A 21 0.27 -0.22 13.97
C LEU A 21 0.20 -1.66 14.48
N THR A 22 -0.87 -2.38 14.15
CA THR A 22 -1.03 -3.79 14.54
C THR A 22 -0.07 -4.70 13.81
N ALA A 23 0.20 -4.45 12.52
CA ALA A 23 1.19 -5.23 11.80
C ALA A 23 2.60 -5.05 12.39
N ALA A 24 2.97 -3.81 12.75
CA ALA A 24 4.23 -3.52 13.41
C ALA A 24 4.30 -4.11 14.83
N GLU A 25 3.21 -4.05 15.61
CA GLU A 25 3.14 -4.61 16.96
C GLU A 25 3.15 -6.14 16.96
N SER A 26 2.40 -6.79 16.06
CA SER A 26 2.30 -8.25 15.96
C SER A 26 3.58 -8.91 15.43
N LEU A 27 4.35 -8.19 14.60
CA LEU A 27 5.69 -8.62 14.18
C LEU A 27 6.71 -8.47 15.32
N ASN A 28 6.51 -7.54 16.24
CA ASN A 28 7.39 -7.32 17.38
C ASN A 28 7.16 -8.33 18.52
N GLU A 29 5.94 -8.86 18.67
CA GLU A 29 5.60 -9.89 19.67
C GLU A 29 6.04 -11.31 19.28
N ASN A 30 6.15 -11.63 17.98
CA ASN A 30 6.35 -13.02 17.54
C ASN A 30 7.79 -13.44 17.22
N ASP A 31 8.78 -12.54 17.07
CA ASP A 31 10.16 -13.00 16.88
C ASP A 31 11.25 -11.90 16.97
N LEU A 32 11.92 -11.77 18.12
CA LEU A 32 13.21 -11.07 18.22
C LEU A 32 14.41 -11.97 17.84
N SER A 33 14.17 -13.20 17.33
CA SER A 33 15.23 -14.11 16.86
C SER A 33 15.37 -14.19 15.34
N GLN A 34 14.43 -13.60 14.57
CA GLN A 34 14.44 -13.58 13.10
C GLN A 34 14.54 -12.14 12.57
N ASP A 35 15.78 -11.64 12.49
CA ASP A 35 16.27 -10.56 11.63
C ASP A 35 15.32 -9.35 11.34
N PRO A 36 15.49 -8.22 12.07
CA PRO A 36 14.58 -7.06 12.03
C PRO A 36 14.54 -6.31 10.68
N LEU A 37 15.30 -6.73 9.66
CA LEU A 37 15.34 -6.13 8.33
C LEU A 37 14.35 -6.75 7.33
N ARG A 38 13.55 -7.74 7.74
CA ARG A 38 12.74 -8.55 6.82
C ARG A 38 11.52 -7.82 6.21
N PHE A 39 11.07 -6.71 6.82
CA PHE A 39 9.85 -6.01 6.40
C PHE A 39 10.02 -4.50 6.39
N SER A 40 9.65 -3.85 5.29
CA SER A 40 9.54 -2.39 5.24
C SER A 40 8.09 -1.99 5.11
N ILE A 41 7.57 -1.45 6.20
CA ILE A 41 6.18 -1.05 6.38
C ILE A 41 6.16 0.48 6.47
N ILE A 42 5.45 1.15 5.56
CA ILE A 42 5.36 2.63 5.55
C ILE A 42 3.93 3.07 5.81
N ASP A 43 3.71 3.74 6.95
CA ASP A 43 2.57 4.67 7.10
C ASP A 43 2.98 6.00 6.52
N ARG A 44 2.07 6.66 5.83
CA ARG A 44 2.24 8.07 5.46
C ARG A 44 1.80 9.02 6.57
N LYS A 45 1.14 8.53 7.62
CA LYS A 45 0.57 9.39 8.67
C LYS A 45 1.55 9.78 9.78
N ARG A 46 2.59 8.99 10.05
CA ARG A 46 3.32 9.05 11.33
C ARG A 46 4.28 10.24 11.52
N HIS A 47 4.39 11.21 10.62
CA HIS A 47 5.36 12.32 10.78
C HIS A 47 4.82 13.74 10.60
N GLN A 48 3.52 13.93 10.44
CA GLN A 48 2.96 15.27 10.21
C GLN A 48 2.55 16.00 11.50
N ASP A 49 2.40 15.27 12.62
CA ASP A 49 1.78 15.81 13.84
C ASP A 49 2.78 16.43 14.86
N GLU A 50 4.10 16.34 14.65
CA GLU A 50 5.08 16.86 15.63
C GLU A 50 5.73 18.21 15.30
N LEU A 51 5.44 18.88 14.17
CA LEU A 51 6.22 20.06 13.75
C LEU A 51 5.48 21.34 13.31
N SER A 52 4.15 21.47 13.42
CA SER A 52 3.51 22.79 13.31
C SER A 52 2.01 22.78 13.66
N PRO A 53 1.47 23.73 14.44
CA PRO A 53 0.06 23.75 14.86
C PRO A 53 -0.97 24.10 13.76
N LEU A 54 -0.55 24.28 12.51
CA LEU A 54 -1.36 24.85 11.45
C LEU A 54 -1.03 24.20 10.11
N ARG A 55 -1.77 23.16 9.67
CA ARG A 55 -2.04 22.91 8.24
C ARG A 55 -2.94 21.70 7.93
N ASN A 56 -3.58 21.81 6.76
CA ASN A 56 -4.71 21.05 6.21
C ASN A 56 -4.73 19.52 6.44
N PRO A 57 -5.90 18.94 6.77
CA PRO A 57 -6.11 17.50 6.92
C PRO A 57 -6.33 16.81 5.55
N SER A 58 -5.50 17.09 4.55
CA SER A 58 -5.65 16.46 3.23
C SER A 58 -4.90 15.12 3.15
N ASN A 59 -5.66 14.03 2.98
CA ASN A 59 -5.20 12.63 2.93
C ASN A 59 -4.29 12.28 1.72
N ARG A 60 -3.87 13.26 0.91
CA ARG A 60 -3.14 13.02 -0.35
C ARG A 60 -1.93 13.90 -0.60
N TYR A 61 -1.79 15.02 0.11
CA TYR A 61 -0.84 16.07 -0.26
C TYR A 61 0.20 16.31 0.84
N GLY A 62 1.48 16.40 0.43
CA GLY A 62 2.53 16.93 1.31
C GLY A 62 2.38 18.43 1.55
N LEU A 63 3.29 19.04 2.33
CA LEU A 63 3.34 20.49 2.58
C LEU A 63 3.48 21.35 1.30
N THR A 64 3.76 20.69 0.17
CA THR A 64 4.00 21.22 -1.17
C THR A 64 2.80 21.12 -2.11
N ASN A 65 1.63 20.66 -1.64
CA ASN A 65 0.46 20.36 -2.48
C ASN A 65 0.70 19.31 -3.58
N GLU A 66 1.76 18.51 -3.45
CA GLU A 66 2.05 17.42 -4.38
C GLU A 66 1.56 16.07 -3.84
N ASP A 67 1.05 15.21 -4.73
CA ASP A 67 0.74 13.82 -4.41
C ASP A 67 2.07 13.07 -4.20
N LEU A 68 2.39 12.77 -2.94
CA LEU A 68 3.60 12.04 -2.58
C LEU A 68 3.66 10.65 -3.25
N ASN A 69 2.51 10.04 -3.57
CA ASN A 69 2.48 8.79 -4.34
C ASN A 69 2.82 8.98 -5.82
N ARG A 70 3.19 10.17 -6.29
CA ARG A 70 3.63 10.42 -7.67
C ARG A 70 5.08 10.85 -7.76
N ARG A 71 5.80 10.81 -6.64
CA ARG A 71 7.16 11.35 -6.51
C ARG A 71 8.20 10.30 -6.12
N TRP A 72 7.86 9.00 -6.08
CA TRP A 72 8.78 7.94 -5.66
C TRP A 72 9.90 7.62 -6.66
N SER A 73 9.67 7.88 -7.95
CA SER A 73 10.69 7.66 -8.98
C SER A 73 11.91 8.56 -8.77
N ASN A 74 11.69 9.85 -8.44
CA ASN A 74 12.72 10.84 -8.16
C ASN A 74 12.26 11.81 -7.05
N PRO A 75 12.27 11.38 -5.77
CA PRO A 75 11.87 12.25 -4.67
C PRO A 75 12.90 13.37 -4.47
N ASN A 76 12.44 14.53 -4.02
CA ASN A 76 13.31 15.67 -3.74
C ASN A 76 13.55 15.72 -2.22
N ARG A 77 14.80 15.88 -1.80
CA ARG A 77 15.16 15.87 -0.38
C ARG A 77 14.48 16.97 0.45
N MET A 78 14.26 18.15 -0.13
CA MET A 78 13.65 19.30 0.54
C MET A 78 12.12 19.23 0.49
N TYR A 79 11.55 18.90 -0.66
CA TYR A 79 10.09 18.89 -0.86
C TYR A 79 9.41 17.58 -0.44
N HIS A 80 10.12 16.46 -0.51
CA HIS A 80 9.60 15.11 -0.26
C HIS A 80 10.44 14.35 0.78
N PRO A 81 10.81 14.96 1.92
CA PRO A 81 11.82 14.40 2.83
C PRO A 81 11.46 12.99 3.33
N VAL A 82 10.19 12.73 3.61
CA VAL A 82 9.71 11.42 4.10
C VAL A 82 9.99 10.31 3.09
N ILE A 83 9.52 10.45 1.84
CA ILE A 83 9.71 9.41 0.83
C ILE A 83 11.17 9.39 0.31
N TYR A 84 11.87 10.53 0.35
CA TYR A 84 13.29 10.60 -0.01
C TYR A 84 14.13 9.75 0.94
N HIS A 85 14.02 10.00 2.25
CA HIS A 85 14.80 9.28 3.26
C HIS A 85 14.35 7.83 3.40
N THR A 86 13.06 7.54 3.26
CA THR A 86 12.58 6.16 3.32
C THR A 86 13.09 5.33 2.14
N LYS A 87 13.04 5.88 0.92
CA LYS A 87 13.64 5.24 -0.25
C LYS A 87 15.16 5.07 -0.08
N GLY A 88 15.84 6.07 0.47
CA GLY A 88 17.28 6.00 0.76
C GLY A 88 17.65 4.86 1.71
N LEU A 89 16.84 4.61 2.76
CA LEU A 89 17.03 3.47 3.65
C LEU A 89 16.87 2.14 2.90
N MET A 90 15.85 2.02 2.05
CA MET A 90 15.65 0.82 1.24
C MET A 90 16.78 0.62 0.21
N GLU A 91 17.30 1.70 -0.38
CA GLU A 91 18.46 1.67 -1.25
C GLU A 91 19.71 1.19 -0.51
N TYR A 92 19.92 1.64 0.72
CA TYR A 92 21.00 1.15 1.57
C TYR A 92 20.86 -0.36 1.84
N CYS A 93 19.68 -0.83 2.23
CA CYS A 93 19.42 -2.25 2.45
C CYS A 93 19.67 -3.06 1.16
N ALA A 94 19.14 -2.63 0.02
CA ALA A 94 19.25 -3.36 -1.24
C ALA A 94 20.67 -3.35 -1.83
N ARG A 95 21.34 -2.21 -1.84
CA ARG A 95 22.60 -2.01 -2.60
C ARG A 95 23.85 -2.11 -1.74
N VAL A 96 23.78 -1.72 -0.47
CA VAL A 96 24.93 -1.76 0.44
C VAL A 96 24.93 -3.04 1.26
N LEU A 97 23.81 -3.33 1.92
CA LEU A 97 23.71 -4.55 2.73
C LEU A 97 23.47 -5.81 1.88
N GLN A 98 23.14 -5.66 0.59
CA GLN A 98 22.76 -6.77 -0.31
C GLN A 98 21.57 -7.58 0.24
N ARG A 99 20.67 -6.89 0.94
CA ARG A 99 19.52 -7.45 1.64
C ARG A 99 18.28 -6.60 1.37
N PRO A 100 17.72 -6.67 0.14
CA PRO A 100 16.50 -5.93 -0.17
C PRO A 100 15.33 -6.40 0.70
N PRO A 101 14.31 -5.54 0.95
CA PRO A 101 13.11 -5.95 1.66
C PRO A 101 12.45 -7.17 1.00
N HIS A 102 12.02 -8.14 1.80
CA HIS A 102 11.38 -9.34 1.28
C HIS A 102 9.98 -9.03 0.71
N VAL A 103 9.24 -8.12 1.37
CA VAL A 103 7.95 -7.57 0.95
C VAL A 103 7.96 -6.06 1.21
N PHE A 104 7.37 -5.30 0.30
CA PHE A 104 7.06 -3.88 0.46
C PHE A 104 5.55 -3.68 0.33
N VAL A 105 4.93 -2.96 1.27
CA VAL A 105 3.50 -2.59 1.20
C VAL A 105 3.33 -1.11 1.51
N ASP A 106 2.67 -0.42 0.58
CA ASP A 106 2.20 0.95 0.70
C ASP A 106 0.70 0.95 0.99
N TYR A 107 0.30 1.38 2.20
CA TYR A 107 -1.08 1.28 2.67
C TYR A 107 -1.89 2.53 2.32
N HIS A 108 -3.09 2.31 1.77
CA HIS A 108 -4.03 3.33 1.32
C HIS A 108 -5.44 3.03 1.79
N GLY A 109 -6.25 4.09 1.84
CA GLY A 109 -7.67 4.00 2.08
C GLY A 109 -8.45 4.29 0.80
N HIS A 110 -9.42 3.44 0.49
CA HIS A 110 -10.21 3.55 -0.73
C HIS A 110 -11.63 4.02 -0.40
N SER A 111 -12.05 5.15 -0.98
CA SER A 111 -13.34 5.76 -0.65
C SER A 111 -14.55 5.10 -1.32
N ARG A 112 -14.37 4.51 -2.52
CA ARG A 112 -15.49 3.96 -3.31
C ARG A 112 -15.62 2.44 -3.26
N ARG A 113 -14.53 1.72 -3.55
CA ARG A 113 -14.47 0.26 -3.50
C ARG A 113 -14.54 -0.25 -2.06
N LYS A 114 -15.30 -1.33 -1.88
CA LYS A 114 -15.43 -2.08 -0.63
C LYS A 114 -14.32 -3.13 -0.51
N ASN A 115 -14.17 -3.69 0.69
CA ASN A 115 -13.17 -4.71 1.04
C ASN A 115 -11.73 -4.21 1.07
N VAL A 116 -10.81 -5.14 1.34
CA VAL A 116 -9.35 -4.95 1.30
C VAL A 116 -8.78 -5.70 0.10
N PHE A 117 -7.89 -5.07 -0.66
CA PHE A 117 -7.28 -5.69 -1.84
C PHE A 117 -5.88 -5.13 -2.12
N LEU A 118 -5.12 -5.84 -2.96
CA LEU A 118 -3.74 -5.50 -3.31
C LEU A 118 -3.60 -5.15 -4.78
N PHE A 119 -2.82 -4.10 -5.04
CA PHE A 119 -2.24 -3.85 -6.34
C PHE A 119 -0.77 -4.26 -6.32
N GLY A 120 -0.32 -5.07 -7.28
CA GLY A 120 1.07 -5.55 -7.39
C GLY A 120 1.68 -5.27 -8.76
N CYS A 121 2.82 -5.88 -9.10
CA CYS A 121 3.49 -5.65 -10.39
C CYS A 121 3.79 -6.98 -11.10
N SER A 122 3.10 -7.25 -12.20
CA SER A 122 3.47 -8.32 -13.13
C SER A 122 4.32 -7.77 -14.27
N ARG A 123 5.30 -8.56 -14.73
CA ARG A 123 6.12 -8.18 -15.88
C ARG A 123 5.27 -8.24 -17.15
N SER A 124 4.49 -9.32 -17.31
CA SER A 124 3.59 -9.53 -18.44
C SER A 124 2.55 -8.42 -18.60
N GLY A 125 2.05 -7.87 -17.49
CA GLY A 125 1.08 -6.78 -17.45
C GLY A 125 1.68 -5.38 -17.41
N SER A 126 2.98 -5.23 -17.63
CA SER A 126 3.64 -3.91 -17.65
C SER A 126 3.53 -3.24 -19.02
N TRP A 127 3.32 -1.92 -19.02
CA TRP A 127 3.37 -1.09 -20.22
C TRP A 127 4.79 -1.03 -20.84
N SER A 128 5.85 -1.24 -20.05
CA SER A 128 7.25 -1.17 -20.51
C SER A 128 7.66 -2.45 -21.24
N ALA A 129 8.19 -2.31 -22.46
CA ALA A 129 8.71 -3.45 -23.22
C ALA A 129 9.92 -4.11 -22.55
N ALA A 130 10.75 -3.34 -21.84
CA ALA A 130 11.91 -3.84 -21.11
C ALA A 130 11.52 -4.71 -19.92
N ASP A 131 10.39 -4.40 -19.26
CA ASP A 131 9.85 -5.25 -18.18
C ASP A 131 9.35 -6.58 -18.77
N ARG A 132 8.59 -6.51 -19.88
CA ARG A 132 8.03 -7.69 -20.58
C ARG A 132 9.08 -8.60 -21.22
N ALA A 133 10.27 -8.09 -21.53
CA ALA A 133 11.37 -8.88 -22.06
C ALA A 133 11.94 -9.88 -21.04
N LYS A 134 11.69 -9.68 -19.74
CA LYS A 134 12.13 -10.58 -18.67
C LYS A 134 11.03 -11.62 -18.37
N PRO A 135 11.39 -12.88 -18.03
CA PRO A 135 10.41 -13.89 -17.65
C PRO A 135 9.53 -13.43 -16.48
N ASP A 136 8.22 -13.60 -16.65
CA ASP A 136 7.28 -13.32 -15.58
C ASP A 136 7.33 -14.41 -14.51
N GLN A 137 7.16 -14.03 -13.25
CA GLN A 137 7.24 -14.96 -12.12
C GLN A 137 6.01 -14.76 -11.23
N PRO A 138 4.85 -15.36 -11.60
CA PRO A 138 3.58 -15.11 -10.91
C PRO A 138 3.61 -15.35 -9.41
N VAL A 139 4.36 -16.36 -8.95
CA VAL A 139 4.57 -16.65 -7.51
C VAL A 139 5.05 -15.41 -6.76
N GLN A 140 5.91 -14.59 -7.37
CA GLN A 140 6.48 -13.40 -6.71
C GLN A 140 5.44 -12.35 -6.38
N TYR A 141 4.35 -12.21 -7.13
CA TYR A 141 3.34 -11.19 -6.87
C TYR A 141 1.97 -11.75 -6.46
N LEU A 142 1.67 -13.04 -6.71
CA LEU A 142 0.37 -13.66 -6.38
C LEU A 142 0.33 -14.37 -5.02
N MET A 143 1.48 -14.79 -4.47
CA MET A 143 1.50 -15.59 -3.25
C MET A 143 0.80 -14.89 -2.07
N LEU A 144 1.19 -13.65 -1.77
CA LEU A 144 0.60 -12.88 -0.67
C LEU A 144 -0.92 -12.64 -0.87
N PRO A 145 -1.41 -12.15 -2.03
CA PRO A 145 -2.86 -12.03 -2.28
C PRO A 145 -3.66 -13.32 -2.04
N HIS A 146 -3.14 -14.48 -2.46
CA HIS A 146 -3.83 -15.75 -2.23
C HIS A 146 -3.80 -16.18 -0.76
N LEU A 147 -2.71 -15.92 -0.04
CA LEU A 147 -2.64 -16.18 1.40
C LEU A 147 -3.62 -15.27 2.15
N MET A 148 -3.67 -13.98 1.79
CA MET A 148 -4.63 -13.03 2.35
C MET A 148 -6.09 -13.47 2.11
N GLN A 149 -6.41 -14.01 0.92
CA GLN A 149 -7.76 -14.51 0.62
C GLN A 149 -8.18 -15.67 1.54
N ARG A 150 -7.21 -16.48 1.99
CA ARG A 150 -7.46 -17.61 2.89
C ARG A 150 -7.52 -17.19 4.36
N THR A 151 -6.79 -16.13 4.72
CA THR A 151 -6.60 -15.72 6.11
C THR A 151 -7.56 -14.60 6.55
N SER A 152 -7.83 -13.62 5.68
CA SER A 152 -8.61 -12.43 6.02
C SER A 152 -10.02 -12.46 5.40
N PRO A 153 -11.10 -12.44 6.20
CA PRO A 153 -12.47 -12.37 5.69
C PRO A 153 -12.75 -11.06 4.93
N ALA A 154 -12.03 -9.99 5.25
CA ALA A 154 -12.15 -8.70 4.58
C ALA A 154 -11.42 -8.64 3.22
N PHE A 155 -10.61 -9.64 2.87
CA PHE A 155 -9.76 -9.58 1.67
C PHE A 155 -10.48 -10.11 0.43
N ALA A 156 -10.44 -9.34 -0.65
CA ALA A 156 -11.07 -9.67 -1.92
C ALA A 156 -10.02 -9.82 -3.03
N LEU A 157 -9.59 -11.06 -3.28
CA LEU A 157 -8.65 -11.37 -4.36
C LEU A 157 -9.13 -10.92 -5.75
N PRO A 158 -10.43 -11.04 -6.12
CA PRO A 158 -10.90 -10.57 -7.43
C PRO A 158 -10.74 -9.06 -7.68
N LEU A 159 -10.59 -8.26 -6.62
CA LEU A 159 -10.35 -6.81 -6.73
C LEU A 159 -8.87 -6.45 -6.93
N CYS A 160 -7.97 -7.43 -6.80
CA CYS A 160 -6.55 -7.21 -6.98
C CYS A 160 -6.20 -6.95 -8.46
N SER A 161 -5.16 -6.14 -8.70
CA SER A 161 -4.65 -5.89 -10.06
C SER A 161 -3.13 -5.81 -10.06
N PHE A 162 -2.52 -6.47 -11.04
CA PHE A 162 -1.06 -6.56 -11.16
C PHE A 162 -0.53 -5.80 -12.39
N LYS A 163 -1.41 -5.08 -13.09
CA LYS A 163 -1.03 -4.24 -14.23
C LYS A 163 -0.12 -3.10 -13.78
N VAL A 164 0.91 -2.83 -14.57
CA VAL A 164 1.78 -1.66 -14.40
C VAL A 164 1.51 -0.70 -15.55
N GLU A 165 0.83 0.41 -15.25
CA GLU A 165 0.45 1.43 -16.22
C GLU A 165 1.44 2.60 -16.20
N ARG A 166 1.56 3.31 -17.33
CA ARG A 166 2.52 4.42 -17.49
C ARG A 166 2.32 5.51 -16.44
N ASN A 167 1.08 5.90 -16.18
CA ASN A 167 0.74 6.94 -15.20
C ASN A 167 0.99 6.51 -13.74
N LYS A 168 1.29 5.23 -13.46
CA LYS A 168 1.61 4.72 -12.13
C LYS A 168 3.12 4.52 -11.92
N GLU A 169 3.97 4.87 -12.88
CA GLU A 169 5.41 4.62 -12.80
C GLU A 169 6.07 5.27 -11.58
N SER A 170 5.60 6.46 -11.18
CA SER A 170 6.15 7.20 -10.05
C SER A 170 5.48 6.87 -8.70
N THR A 171 4.67 5.82 -8.62
CA THR A 171 4.12 5.34 -7.34
C THR A 171 5.11 4.49 -6.57
N ALA A 172 4.94 4.40 -5.25
CA ALA A 172 5.84 3.67 -4.37
C ALA A 172 6.02 2.23 -4.85
N ARG A 173 4.90 1.52 -5.03
CA ARG A 173 4.85 0.14 -5.52
C ARG A 173 5.73 -0.07 -6.76
N VAL A 174 5.58 0.77 -7.79
CA VAL A 174 6.27 0.58 -9.08
C VAL A 174 7.73 1.00 -9.00
N ALA A 175 8.03 2.12 -8.33
CA ALA A 175 9.40 2.59 -8.14
C ALA A 175 10.25 1.59 -7.35
N ILE A 176 9.71 1.04 -6.25
CA ILE A 176 10.41 0.06 -5.40
C ILE A 176 10.59 -1.27 -6.16
N TRP A 177 9.56 -1.74 -6.87
CA TRP A 177 9.65 -2.94 -7.70
C TRP A 177 10.73 -2.84 -8.77
N ARG A 178 10.75 -1.73 -9.53
CA ARG A 178 11.65 -1.58 -10.67
C ARG A 178 13.06 -1.16 -10.28
N GLN A 179 13.20 -0.20 -9.36
CA GLN A 179 14.49 0.44 -9.06
C GLN A 179 15.29 -0.28 -7.96
N LEU A 180 14.60 -0.98 -7.04
CA LEU A 180 15.24 -1.73 -5.95
C LEU A 180 15.12 -3.24 -6.13
N GLY A 181 14.38 -3.70 -7.12
CA GLY A 181 14.27 -5.12 -7.44
C GLY A 181 13.45 -5.91 -6.43
N VAL A 182 12.56 -5.28 -5.66
CA VAL A 182 11.68 -5.94 -4.68
C VAL A 182 10.47 -6.53 -5.41
N PRO A 183 10.38 -7.86 -5.63
CA PRO A 183 9.34 -8.43 -6.49
C PRO A 183 7.96 -8.38 -5.84
N ARG A 184 7.92 -8.54 -4.51
CA ARG A 184 6.75 -8.52 -3.64
C ARG A 184 6.43 -7.09 -3.19
N SER A 185 6.21 -6.21 -4.16
CA SER A 185 5.93 -4.78 -3.93
C SER A 185 4.46 -4.49 -4.21
N TYR A 186 3.76 -3.95 -3.22
CA TYR A 186 2.31 -3.79 -3.27
C TYR A 186 1.83 -2.41 -2.81
N THR A 187 0.66 -2.04 -3.31
CA THR A 187 -0.23 -1.07 -2.67
C THR A 187 -1.40 -1.84 -2.07
N MET A 188 -1.66 -1.70 -0.77
CA MET A 188 -2.85 -2.26 -0.13
C MET A 188 -3.91 -1.17 -0.01
N GLU A 189 -5.09 -1.43 -0.54
CA GLU A 189 -6.25 -0.55 -0.44
C GLU A 189 -7.23 -1.13 0.58
N SER A 190 -7.59 -0.34 1.60
CA SER A 190 -8.59 -0.70 2.60
C SER A 190 -9.81 0.21 2.47
N SER A 191 -11.01 -0.35 2.36
CA SER A 191 -12.22 0.45 2.18
C SER A 191 -12.52 1.37 3.37
N PHE A 192 -12.95 2.60 3.08
CA PHE A 192 -13.64 3.46 4.05
C PHE A 192 -15.13 3.14 4.19
N CYS A 193 -15.70 2.38 3.25
CA CYS A 193 -17.15 2.13 3.16
C CYS A 193 -17.53 0.73 3.66
N GLY A 194 -16.58 -0.03 4.22
CA GLY A 194 -16.83 -1.37 4.74
C GLY A 194 -16.62 -2.49 3.73
N CYS A 195 -17.15 -3.67 4.08
CA CYS A 195 -17.10 -4.88 3.24
C CYS A 195 -18.46 -5.17 2.59
N ASP A 196 -18.46 -5.86 1.45
CA ASP A 196 -19.68 -6.39 0.80
C ASP A 196 -19.68 -7.91 0.66
N GLN A 197 -18.71 -8.59 1.26
CA GLN A 197 -18.60 -10.04 1.25
C GLN A 197 -18.33 -10.62 2.64
N GLY A 198 -18.60 -11.92 2.78
CA GLY A 198 -18.33 -12.68 4.00
C GLY A 198 -19.12 -12.18 5.21
N VAL A 199 -18.60 -12.51 6.41
CA VAL A 199 -19.23 -12.13 7.69
C VAL A 199 -19.24 -10.63 7.95
N LEU A 200 -18.47 -9.86 7.18
CA LEU A 200 -18.36 -8.40 7.28
C LEU A 200 -19.24 -7.66 6.26
N ALA A 201 -20.00 -8.38 5.45
CA ALA A 201 -20.85 -7.77 4.43
C ALA A 201 -21.87 -6.80 5.03
N GLY A 202 -21.86 -5.55 4.55
CA GLY A 202 -22.75 -4.49 5.02
C GLY A 202 -22.30 -3.81 6.32
N LEU A 203 -21.19 -4.23 6.92
CA LEU A 203 -20.61 -3.62 8.12
C LEU A 203 -19.55 -2.58 7.75
N HIS A 204 -19.49 -1.49 8.52
CA HIS A 204 -18.39 -0.53 8.44
C HIS A 204 -17.18 -1.10 9.18
N LEU A 205 -15.98 -0.92 8.62
CA LEU A 205 -14.74 -1.34 9.29
C LEU A 205 -14.39 -0.33 10.37
N ASP A 206 -14.39 -0.77 11.62
CA ASP A 206 -13.90 0.03 12.73
C ASP A 206 -12.40 -0.19 12.99
N THR A 207 -11.89 0.38 14.08
CA THR A 207 -10.47 0.23 14.44
C THR A 207 -10.10 -1.23 14.69
N GLU A 208 -10.92 -2.00 15.40
CA GLU A 208 -10.62 -3.38 15.74
C GLU A 208 -10.67 -4.30 14.52
N ASP A 209 -11.56 -4.04 13.57
CA ASP A 209 -11.58 -4.73 12.28
C ASP A 209 -10.27 -4.51 11.50
N LEU A 210 -9.79 -3.27 11.48
CA LEU A 210 -8.52 -2.93 10.82
C LEU A 210 -7.31 -3.54 11.52
N LYS A 211 -7.34 -3.64 12.86
CA LYS A 211 -6.32 -4.39 13.61
C LYS A 211 -6.38 -5.89 13.27
N ALA A 212 -7.58 -6.46 13.15
CA ALA A 212 -7.75 -7.86 12.73
C ALA A 212 -7.16 -8.11 11.34
N ILE A 213 -7.45 -7.24 10.37
CA ILE A 213 -6.83 -7.27 9.03
C ILE A 213 -5.29 -7.21 9.12
N GLY A 214 -4.74 -6.38 10.03
CA GLY A 214 -3.30 -6.32 10.29
C GLY A 214 -2.71 -7.63 10.83
N ARG A 215 -3.42 -8.32 11.74
CA ARG A 215 -3.03 -9.65 12.24
C ARG A 215 -3.10 -10.71 11.15
N ASP A 216 -4.18 -10.73 10.38
CA ASP A 216 -4.37 -11.66 9.26
C ASP A 216 -3.27 -11.46 8.20
N PHE A 217 -2.85 -10.22 7.97
CA PHE A 217 -1.72 -9.89 7.12
C PHE A 217 -0.40 -10.45 7.64
N CYS A 218 -0.10 -10.30 8.93
CA CYS A 218 1.10 -10.89 9.53
C CYS A 218 1.10 -12.41 9.45
N GLN A 219 -0.06 -13.03 9.70
CA GLN A 219 -0.23 -14.46 9.55
C GLN A 219 0.01 -14.89 8.09
N ALA A 220 -0.55 -14.18 7.11
CA ALA A 220 -0.29 -14.44 5.69
C ALA A 220 1.20 -14.29 5.34
N LEU A 221 1.89 -13.27 5.88
CA LEU A 221 3.34 -13.11 5.71
C LEU A 221 4.13 -14.29 6.30
N SER A 222 3.76 -14.79 7.48
CA SER A 222 4.45 -15.93 8.10
C SER A 222 4.38 -17.22 7.27
N MET A 223 3.35 -17.34 6.41
CA MET A 223 3.14 -18.48 5.52
C MET A 223 3.95 -18.37 4.21
N MET A 224 4.56 -17.22 3.93
CA MET A 224 5.41 -17.02 2.75
C MET A 224 6.76 -17.72 2.98
N LYS A 225 6.89 -18.96 2.52
CA LYS A 225 8.17 -19.67 2.46
C LYS A 225 8.89 -19.33 1.15
N ASP A 226 10.22 -19.21 1.21
CA ASP A 226 11.07 -19.01 0.03
C ASP A 226 11.33 -20.31 -0.74
N ASP A 227 10.95 -21.46 -0.19
CA ASP A 227 11.28 -22.77 -0.73
C ASP A 227 10.22 -23.24 -1.73
N GLY A 228 10.67 -23.47 -2.97
CA GLY A 228 9.89 -23.74 -4.17
C GLY A 228 9.13 -25.07 -4.22
N ASP A 229 8.71 -25.62 -3.09
CA ASP A 229 7.86 -26.80 -3.05
C ASP A 229 6.40 -26.41 -2.79
N ASP A 230 5.58 -26.71 -3.79
CA ASP A 230 4.13 -26.90 -3.70
C ASP A 230 3.17 -25.71 -3.80
N TRP A 231 3.64 -24.49 -4.08
CA TRP A 231 2.74 -23.38 -4.50
C TRP A 231 2.34 -23.46 -5.98
N ALA A 232 2.15 -24.66 -6.54
CA ALA A 232 1.63 -24.80 -7.90
C ALA A 232 0.30 -24.04 -7.96
N ILE A 233 0.26 -22.89 -8.64
CA ILE A 233 -0.96 -22.08 -8.82
C ILE A 233 -2.09 -22.93 -9.41
N GLY A 234 -1.76 -24.04 -10.09
CA GLY A 234 -2.69 -25.06 -10.58
C GLY A 234 -3.33 -25.98 -9.54
N LYS A 235 -2.96 -25.94 -8.25
CA LYS A 235 -3.66 -26.65 -7.15
C LYS A 235 -4.77 -25.80 -6.51
N ILE A 236 -4.87 -24.53 -6.87
CA ILE A 236 -5.95 -23.65 -6.44
C ILE A 236 -7.06 -23.77 -7.49
N PRO A 237 -8.31 -24.11 -7.12
CA PRO A 237 -9.41 -24.13 -8.07
C PRO A 237 -9.58 -22.72 -8.64
N VAL A 238 -9.09 -22.49 -9.86
CA VAL A 238 -9.41 -21.30 -10.64
C VAL A 238 -10.82 -21.51 -11.22
N GLU A 239 -11.81 -21.62 -10.34
CA GLU A 239 -13.20 -21.58 -10.77
C GLU A 239 -13.59 -20.12 -11.01
N LYS A 240 -13.49 -19.75 -12.28
CA LYS A 240 -14.42 -18.87 -12.99
C LYS A 240 -14.69 -17.46 -12.45
N HIS A 241 -13.80 -16.75 -11.76
CA HIS A 241 -13.98 -15.31 -11.55
C HIS A 241 -12.70 -14.50 -11.70
N ILE A 242 -12.15 -14.45 -12.91
CA ILE A 242 -11.55 -13.20 -13.42
C ILE A 242 -12.57 -12.63 -14.41
N PRO A 243 -13.42 -11.67 -14.01
CA PRO A 243 -14.16 -10.89 -14.98
C PRO A 243 -13.14 -10.11 -15.81
N VAL A 244 -13.04 -10.47 -17.08
CA VAL A 244 -12.64 -9.52 -18.12
C VAL A 244 -13.70 -8.40 -18.08
N GLU A 245 -13.21 -7.17 -17.93
CA GLU A 245 -13.97 -5.92 -17.98
C GLU A 245 -14.90 -5.61 -16.79
N SER A 246 -14.43 -4.72 -15.92
CA SER A 246 -15.27 -3.64 -15.39
C SER A 246 -14.55 -2.34 -15.76
N GLY A 247 -15.17 -1.53 -16.61
CA GLY A 247 -14.62 -0.29 -17.16
C GLY A 247 -13.98 0.58 -16.08
N CYS A 248 -12.81 1.13 -16.43
CA CYS A 248 -12.30 2.32 -15.77
C CYS A 248 -13.37 3.41 -15.90
N MET A 249 -14.01 3.75 -14.78
CA MET A 249 -14.55 5.11 -14.67
C MET A 249 -13.33 6.01 -14.57
N ASP A 250 -13.11 6.78 -15.62
CA ASP A 250 -12.08 7.80 -15.70
C ASP A 250 -12.12 8.65 -14.42
N ASP A 251 -10.95 8.87 -13.84
CA ASP A 251 -10.77 9.89 -12.82
C ASP A 251 -10.95 11.24 -13.54
N ASP A 252 -12.15 11.83 -13.44
CA ASP A 252 -12.41 13.18 -13.94
C ASP A 252 -11.36 14.14 -13.37
N ILE A 253 -10.55 14.66 -14.29
CA ILE A 253 -9.66 15.79 -14.09
C ILE A 253 -10.56 16.99 -13.80
N SER A 254 -10.50 17.55 -12.59
CA SER A 254 -11.00 18.91 -12.37
C SER A 254 -10.08 19.88 -13.11
N SER A 255 -10.39 20.17 -14.37
CA SER A 255 -9.84 21.32 -15.08
C SER A 255 -10.39 22.57 -14.42
N SER A 256 -9.62 23.21 -13.54
CA SER A 256 -9.85 24.61 -13.23
C SER A 256 -9.49 25.41 -14.48
N SER A 257 -10.52 25.94 -15.13
CA SER A 257 -10.43 26.93 -16.19
C SER A 257 -9.64 28.14 -15.71
N GLU A 258 -8.45 28.37 -16.26
CA GLU A 258 -7.85 29.70 -16.27
C GLU A 258 -8.50 30.47 -17.41
N SER A 259 -9.36 31.43 -17.03
CA SER A 259 -9.86 32.48 -17.90
C SER A 259 -8.71 33.39 -18.30
N ASN A 260 -8.45 33.47 -19.60
CA ASN A 260 -7.71 34.59 -20.18
C ASN A 260 -8.49 35.87 -19.92
N ASP A 261 -7.95 36.75 -19.08
CA ASP A 261 -8.20 38.19 -19.20
C ASP A 261 -6.92 38.85 -19.68
N SER A 262 -6.94 39.21 -20.95
CA SER A 262 -6.10 40.25 -21.54
C SER A 262 -6.74 41.62 -21.30
N ASP A 263 -5.89 42.65 -21.29
CA ASP A 263 -6.15 44.10 -21.27
C ASP A 263 -6.13 44.71 -19.84
N PHE A 264 -5.43 45.81 -19.52
CA PHE A 264 -4.81 46.89 -20.29
C PHE A 264 -3.85 47.72 -19.39
N GLU A 265 -2.93 48.48 -20.01
CA GLU A 265 -2.14 49.64 -19.50
C GLU A 265 -1.09 49.40 -18.38
N THR A 266 0.18 49.81 -18.52
CA THR A 266 0.77 51.02 -19.13
C THR A 266 2.18 50.75 -19.64
#